data_AF-A0A4R4XTT7-F1
#
_entry.id   AF-A0A4R4XTT7-F1
#
_cell.length_a   1.000
_cell.length_b   1.000
_cell.length_c   1.000
_cell.angle_alpha   90.00
_cell.angle_beta   90.00
_cell.angle_gamma   90.00
#
_symmetry.space_group_name_H-M   'P 1'
#
loop_
_entity.id
_entity.type
_entity.pdbx_description
1 polymer ?
#
loop_
_entity_poly.entity_id
_entity_poly.type
_entity_poly.pdbx_seq_one_letter_code
_entity_poly.pdbx_strand_id
1 'polypeptide(L)'
;MGQPRTDPAGRQRAAYALKDIDAYRTYLYDPLHRQIDAIGLPLVANMISMDLTDDPDPEIGDKIAQVHSDRFTDHPELLGLVENLDSYEGSGVPEDGSKPA
;
A
#
# COMPACT_ATOMS: atom_id res chain seq x y z
N MET A 1 -23.44 7.87 -20.12
CA MET A 1 -22.72 7.55 -18.87
C MET A 1 -21.80 6.39 -19.21
N GLY A 2 -20.50 6.65 -19.43
CA GLY A 2 -19.56 5.66 -19.94
C GLY A 2 -19.01 4.81 -18.81
N GLN A 3 -19.13 3.48 -18.92
CA GLN A 3 -18.54 2.54 -17.97
C GLN A 3 -17.02 2.77 -17.90
N PRO A 4 -16.39 2.77 -16.71
CA PRO A 4 -14.94 2.82 -16.61
C PRO A 4 -14.34 1.65 -17.38
N ARG A 5 -13.36 1.92 -18.25
CA ARG A 5 -12.65 0.87 -18.99
C ARG A 5 -11.90 0.01 -17.99
N THR A 6 -12.43 -1.17 -17.69
CA THR A 6 -11.70 -2.18 -16.94
C THR A 6 -10.60 -2.74 -17.83
N ASP A 7 -9.45 -3.01 -17.23
CA ASP A 7 -8.43 -3.89 -17.77
C ASP A 7 -9.09 -5.16 -18.36
N PRO A 8 -8.61 -5.73 -19.49
CA PRO A 8 -9.11 -7.02 -20.01
C PRO A 8 -9.07 -8.16 -18.99
N ALA A 9 -8.26 -8.07 -17.93
CA ALA A 9 -8.24 -8.98 -16.78
C ALA A 9 -9.20 -8.57 -15.63
N GLY A 10 -10.00 -7.51 -15.79
CA GLY A 10 -10.95 -7.02 -14.78
C GLY A 10 -10.32 -6.33 -13.57
N ARG A 11 -9.00 -6.07 -13.58
CA ARG A 11 -8.27 -5.50 -12.44
C ARG A 11 -8.53 -3.99 -12.31
N GLN A 12 -8.73 -3.54 -11.07
CA GLN A 12 -8.82 -2.13 -10.73
C GLN A 12 -7.47 -1.64 -10.20
N ARG A 13 -7.12 -0.39 -10.53
CA ARG A 13 -5.88 0.26 -10.11
C ARG A 13 -6.18 1.69 -9.70
N ALA A 14 -5.47 2.15 -8.69
CA ALA A 14 -5.38 3.55 -8.32
C ALA A 14 -3.89 3.92 -8.22
N ALA A 15 -3.56 5.16 -8.57
CA ALA A 15 -2.22 5.70 -8.42
C ALA A 15 -2.34 7.10 -7.84
N TYR A 16 -1.49 7.40 -6.86
CA TYR A 16 -1.41 8.69 -6.21
C TYR A 16 0.03 9.18 -6.37
N ALA A 17 0.18 10.40 -6.89
CA ALA A 17 1.50 11.02 -7.06
C ALA A 17 1.75 11.98 -5.91
N LEU A 18 2.86 11.76 -5.20
CA LEU A 18 3.27 12.51 -4.01
C LEU A 18 4.58 13.22 -4.34
N LYS A 19 4.81 14.37 -3.70
CA LYS A 19 5.94 15.23 -4.05
C LYS A 19 7.29 14.62 -3.64
N ASP A 20 7.34 14.02 -2.47
CA ASP A 20 8.55 13.53 -1.79
C ASP A 20 8.16 12.50 -0.72
N ILE A 21 9.17 11.91 -0.06
CA ILE A 21 8.98 10.89 0.97
C ILE A 21 8.23 11.42 2.21
N ASP A 22 8.36 12.70 2.54
CA ASP A 22 7.64 13.31 3.68
C ASP A 22 6.16 13.46 3.37
N ALA A 23 5.82 13.89 2.14
CA ALA A 23 4.45 13.93 1.65
C ALA A 23 3.84 12.53 1.56
N TYR A 24 4.62 11.54 1.15
CA TYR A 24 4.21 10.13 1.12
C TYR A 24 3.88 9.61 2.53
N ARG A 25 4.76 9.82 3.50
CA ARG A 25 4.50 9.45 4.91
C ARG A 25 3.25 10.15 5.44
N THR A 26 3.12 11.46 5.18
CA THR A 26 1.94 12.23 5.59
C THR A 26 0.66 11.64 5.00
N TYR A 27 0.67 11.32 3.70
CA TYR A 27 -0.46 10.73 3.01
C TYR A 27 -0.86 9.38 3.61
N LEU A 28 0.09 8.47 3.84
CA LEU A 28 -0.20 7.14 4.38
C LEU A 28 -0.67 7.17 5.85
N TYR A 29 -0.20 8.13 6.65
CA TYR A 29 -0.63 8.31 8.04
C TYR A 29 -1.91 9.14 8.19
N ASP A 30 -2.38 9.79 7.13
CA ASP A 30 -3.60 10.59 7.19
C ASP A 30 -4.79 9.72 7.65
N PRO A 31 -5.60 10.18 8.61
CA PRO A 31 -6.77 9.43 9.07
C PRO A 31 -7.73 9.01 7.95
N LEU A 32 -7.83 9.81 6.88
CA LEU A 32 -8.64 9.48 5.71
C LEU A 32 -8.06 8.29 4.94
N HIS A 33 -6.73 8.19 4.81
CA HIS A 33 -6.10 7.06 4.15
C HIS A 33 -6.35 5.76 4.94
N ARG A 34 -6.26 5.79 6.27
CA ARG A 34 -6.64 4.62 7.10
C ARG A 34 -8.11 4.23 6.97
N GLN A 35 -9.01 5.20 6.82
CA GLN A 35 -10.43 4.89 6.57
C GLN A 35 -10.62 4.22 5.21
N ILE A 36 -9.86 4.65 4.19
CA ILE A 36 -9.86 3.98 2.88
C ILE A 36 -9.35 2.55 3.01
N ASP A 37 -8.26 2.31 3.74
CA ASP A 37 -7.75 0.95 3.99
C ASP A 37 -8.81 0.06 4.67
N ALA A 38 -9.43 0.56 5.75
CA ALA A 38 -10.42 -0.18 6.52
C ALA A 38 -11.70 -0.54 5.73
N ILE A 39 -12.07 0.30 4.76
CA ILE A 39 -13.25 0.07 3.89
C ILE A 39 -12.86 -0.75 2.66
N GLY A 40 -11.68 -0.50 2.09
CA GLY A 40 -11.25 -1.02 0.79
C GLY A 40 -10.64 -2.41 0.85
N LEU A 41 -9.76 -2.68 1.83
CA LEU A 41 -9.07 -3.97 1.94
C LEU A 41 -10.04 -5.16 2.07
N PRO A 42 -11.15 -5.09 2.84
CA PRO A 42 -12.12 -6.18 2.89
C PRO A 42 -12.87 -6.46 1.58
N LEU A 43 -12.78 -5.58 0.58
CA LEU A 43 -13.49 -5.71 -0.70
C LEU A 43 -12.62 -6.32 -1.81
N VAL A 44 -11.33 -6.53 -1.56
CA VAL A 44 -10.39 -7.10 -2.52
C VAL A 44 -9.91 -8.46 -2.03
N ALA A 45 -9.79 -9.42 -2.95
CA ALA A 45 -9.21 -10.73 -2.64
C ALA A 45 -7.69 -10.72 -2.76
N ASN A 46 -7.16 -10.01 -3.77
CA ASN A 46 -5.74 -9.96 -4.09
C ASN A 46 -5.31 -8.52 -4.27
N MET A 47 -4.19 -8.12 -3.67
CA MET A 47 -3.68 -6.75 -3.76
C MET A 47 -2.18 -6.72 -4.08
N ILE A 48 -1.83 -5.87 -5.04
CA ILE A 48 -0.44 -5.50 -5.35
C ILE A 48 -0.30 -4.02 -5.04
N SER A 49 0.49 -3.69 -4.02
CA SER A 49 0.90 -2.34 -3.67
C SER A 49 2.29 -2.08 -4.26
N MET A 50 2.38 -1.17 -5.21
CA MET A 50 3.62 -0.86 -5.91
C MET A 50 3.95 0.62 -5.74
N ASP A 51 5.18 0.89 -5.32
CA ASP A 51 5.74 2.24 -5.28
C ASP A 51 6.65 2.47 -6.48
N LEU A 52 6.47 3.61 -7.15
CA LEU A 52 7.31 4.06 -8.25
C LEU A 52 7.85 5.43 -7.88
N THR A 53 9.17 5.59 -7.99
CA THR A 53 9.86 6.83 -7.65
C THR A 53 10.90 7.17 -8.70
N ASP A 54 11.05 8.47 -8.97
CA ASP A 54 12.12 9.07 -9.75
C ASP A 54 13.17 9.78 -8.87
N ASP A 55 13.04 9.63 -7.54
CA ASP A 55 13.99 10.20 -6.57
C ASP A 55 15.40 9.61 -6.80
N PRO A 56 16.44 10.45 -6.93
CA PRO A 56 17.80 9.99 -7.16
C PRO A 56 18.48 9.38 -5.92
N ASP A 57 17.87 9.48 -4.75
CA ASP A 57 18.41 8.93 -3.50
C ASP A 57 18.47 7.39 -3.56
N PRO A 58 19.67 6.78 -3.48
CA PRO A 58 19.80 5.33 -3.51
C PRO A 58 19.11 4.63 -2.32
N GLU A 59 18.82 5.34 -1.23
CA GLU A 59 18.15 4.80 -0.03
C GLU A 59 16.62 4.94 -0.08
N ILE A 60 16.05 5.46 -1.18
CA ILE A 60 14.60 5.74 -1.23
C ILE A 60 13.74 4.50 -1.03
N GLY A 61 14.18 3.34 -1.53
CA GLY A 61 13.48 2.06 -1.34
C GLY A 61 13.37 1.69 0.15
N ASP A 62 14.48 1.80 0.88
CA ASP A 62 14.53 1.50 2.32
C ASP A 62 13.63 2.47 3.12
N LYS A 63 13.61 3.75 2.72
CA LYS A 63 12.76 4.76 3.37
C LYS A 63 11.28 4.48 3.15
N ILE A 64 10.87 4.07 1.95
CA ILE A 64 9.48 3.66 1.65
C ILE A 64 9.11 2.41 2.48
N ALA A 65 9.98 1.40 2.49
CA ALA A 65 9.76 0.19 3.27
C ALA A 65 9.61 0.49 4.77
N GLN A 66 10.45 1.38 5.31
CA GLN A 66 10.36 1.81 6.70
C GLN A 66 9.01 2.49 7.00
N VAL A 67 8.48 3.34 6.11
CA VAL A 67 7.16 3.96 6.32
C VAL A 67 6.07 2.89 6.44
N HIS A 68 6.08 1.85 5.61
CA HIS A 68 5.12 0.76 5.71
C HIS A 68 5.29 -0.07 6.99
N SER A 69 6.54 -0.42 7.34
CA SER A 69 6.86 -1.17 8.56
C SER A 69 6.40 -0.44 9.82
N ASP A 70 6.66 0.87 9.89
CA ASP A 70 6.17 1.72 10.98
C ASP A 70 4.64 1.67 11.07
N ARG A 71 3.94 1.76 9.94
CA ARG A 71 2.46 1.73 9.93
C ARG A 71 1.90 0.42 10.46
N PHE A 72 2.48 -0.72 10.09
CA PHE A 72 2.02 -2.01 10.61
C PHE A 72 2.31 -2.16 12.11
N THR A 73 3.45 -1.63 12.56
CA THR A 73 3.83 -1.62 13.99
C THR A 73 2.89 -0.72 14.80
N ASP A 74 2.63 0.49 14.32
CA ASP A 74 1.82 1.50 15.00
C ASP A 74 0.31 1.21 14.92
N HIS A 75 -0.12 0.50 13.87
CA HIS A 75 -1.51 0.13 13.60
C HIS A 75 -1.66 -1.37 13.29
N PRO A 76 -1.58 -2.25 14.30
CA PRO A 76 -1.73 -3.69 14.11
C PRO A 76 -3.06 -4.11 13.46
N GLU A 77 -4.10 -3.28 13.58
CA GLU A 77 -5.37 -3.52 12.88
C GLU A 77 -5.24 -3.46 11.35
N LEU A 78 -4.33 -2.62 10.84
CA LEU A 78 -4.05 -2.53 9.41
C LEU A 78 -3.33 -3.79 8.92
N LEU A 79 -2.36 -4.27 9.70
CA LEU A 79 -1.68 -5.52 9.40
C LEU A 79 -2.69 -6.68 9.30
N GLY A 80 -3.60 -6.79 10.26
CA GLY A 80 -4.65 -7.81 10.22
C GLY A 80 -5.55 -7.74 8.98
N LEU A 81 -5.81 -6.55 8.42
CA LEU A 81 -6.55 -6.42 7.16
C LEU A 81 -5.77 -6.99 5.98
N VAL A 82 -4.47 -6.72 5.92
CA VAL A 82 -3.57 -7.23 4.88
C VAL A 82 -3.42 -8.75 4.96
N GLU A 83 -3.27 -9.30 6.17
CA GLU A 83 -3.13 -10.75 6.40
C GLU A 83 -4.39 -11.57 6.07
N ASN A 84 -5.55 -10.91 6.00
CA ASN A 84 -6.84 -11.50 5.66
C ASN A 84 -7.10 -11.53 4.14
N LEU A 85 -6.21 -10.95 3.33
CA LEU A 85 -6.27 -11.08 1.87
C LEU A 85 -5.84 -12.48 1.43
N ASP A 86 -6.37 -12.97 0.31
CA ASP A 86 -5.92 -14.22 -0.29
C ASP A 86 -4.46 -14.10 -0.76
N SER A 87 -4.07 -12.93 -1.27
CA SER A 87 -2.68 -12.58 -1.55
C SER A 87 -2.41 -11.08 -1.41
N TYR A 88 -1.20 -10.75 -0.94
CA TYR A 88 -0.69 -9.39 -0.85
C TYR A 88 0.78 -9.35 -1.24
N GLU A 89 1.12 -8.46 -2.17
CA GLU A 89 2.50 -8.12 -2.54
C GLU A 89 2.70 -6.61 -2.35
N GLY A 90 3.74 -6.19 -1.61
CA GLY A 90 4.04 -4.77 -1.48
C GLY A 90 5.22 -4.43 -0.57
N SER A 91 5.62 -3.16 -0.58
CA SER A 91 6.84 -2.62 0.03
C SER A 91 6.97 -2.79 1.55
N GLY A 92 5.90 -3.20 2.25
CA GLY A 92 5.89 -3.46 3.69
C GLY A 92 6.01 -4.92 4.09
N VAL A 93 6.10 -5.86 3.14
CA VAL A 93 6.24 -7.30 3.42
C VAL A 93 7.72 -7.67 3.41
N PRO A 94 8.21 -8.45 4.39
CA PRO A 94 9.55 -9.03 4.32
C PRO A 94 9.77 -9.82 3.02
N GLU A 95 10.95 -9.68 2.40
CA GLU A 95 11.25 -10.28 1.08
C GLU A 95 11.15 -11.82 1.04
N ASP A 96 11.10 -12.50 2.18
CA ASP A 96 10.93 -13.96 2.25
C ASP A 96 9.47 -14.41 2.13
N GLY A 97 8.53 -13.48 1.96
CA GLY A 97 7.09 -13.76 1.89
C GLY A 97 6.49 -14.20 3.23
N SER A 98 7.23 -14.07 4.33
CA SER A 98 6.70 -14.27 5.67
C SER A 98 5.68 -13.17 5.97
N LYS A 99 4.57 -13.56 6.60
CA LYS A 99 3.62 -12.60 7.15
C LYS A 99 4.37 -11.67 8.12
N PRO A 100 4.10 -10.35 8.11
CA PRO A 100 4.69 -9.45 9.10
C PRO A 100 4.33 -9.92 10.51
N ALA A 101 5.30 -9.90 11.43
CA ALA A 101 5.15 -10.41 12.79
C ALA A 101 4.30 -9.50 13.70
#